data_AF-A0A6P8BG96-F1
#
_entry.id   AF-A0A6P8BG96-F1
#
_cell.length_a   1.000
_cell.length_b   1.000
_cell.length_c   1.000
_cell.angle_alpha   90.00
_cell.angle_beta   90.00
_cell.angle_gamma   90.00
#
_symmetry.space_group_name_H-M   'P 1'
#
loop_
_entity.id
_entity.type
_entity.pdbx_description
1 polymer ?
#
loop_
_entity_poly.entity_id
_entity_poly.type
_entity_poly.pdbx_seq_one_letter_code
_entity_poly.pdbx_strand_id
1 'polypeptide(L)'
;MTLCVLVMALIGISLTRKPTDNQCARQLSMWCKSLGDLEAFKHARLTFLSAPALEAVEYVTFDFDNAFNSTSKYRGPPTPEVEEVWFNLTYKHAVEIPEDKIAGLNRSEKDHLAHVPADVGTGYVALLEVFYQLYCLNMIRMFTWWQAGKYPGVPSGLYEAPEDVFRNRMHIDHCLESLRIALMCWGDVTPLLVRLDRQGYDGRKTDFNTHHKCRNWDKIESWMDENWTVYNLYAHSPAIPFRNTLSNLGYLGHIILAGWIAYDGVIFWKRQTNFNQKYATIQDIDNVGSYSSVNPPLKQPSHHWGYGRIMLGFAWQVMLCTAIFLAGSVITAAILPRQH
;
A
#
# COMPACT_ATOMS: atom_id res chain seq x y z
N MET A 1 58.68 15.57 -17.49
CA MET A 1 58.08 14.85 -18.63
C MET A 1 57.20 13.69 -18.20
N THR A 2 57.67 12.75 -17.37
CA THR A 2 56.92 11.54 -16.97
C THR A 2 55.58 11.81 -16.27
N LEU A 3 55.51 12.84 -15.41
CA LEU A 3 54.26 13.24 -14.73
C LEU A 3 53.19 13.75 -15.70
N CYS A 4 53.56 14.56 -16.71
CA CYS A 4 52.63 15.01 -17.74
C CYS A 4 52.07 13.85 -18.56
N VAL A 5 52.91 12.87 -18.92
CA VAL A 5 52.47 11.69 -19.68
C VAL A 5 51.47 10.86 -18.87
N LEU A 6 51.73 10.66 -17.57
CA LEU A 6 50.81 9.96 -16.68
C LEU A 6 49.48 10.71 -16.50
N VAL A 7 49.52 12.04 -16.31
CA VAL A 7 48.31 12.85 -16.18
C VAL A 7 47.48 12.82 -17.47
N MET A 8 48.12 12.97 -18.63
CA MET A 8 47.43 12.90 -19.93
C MET A 8 46.85 11.50 -20.19
N ALA A 9 47.54 10.44 -19.78
CA ALA A 9 47.03 9.07 -19.86
C ALA A 9 45.82 8.86 -18.93
N LEU A 10 45.87 9.35 -17.69
CA LEU A 10 44.74 9.28 -16.75
C LEU A 10 43.53 10.09 -17.22
N ILE A 11 43.75 11.28 -17.79
CA ILE A 11 42.69 12.08 -18.41
C ILE A 11 42.10 11.32 -19.61
N GLY A 12 42.94 10.74 -20.46
CA GLY A 12 42.48 9.90 -21.59
C GLY A 12 41.65 8.70 -21.15
N ILE A 13 42.06 8.00 -20.08
CA ILE A 13 41.30 6.88 -19.50
C ILE A 13 39.96 7.37 -18.92
N SER A 14 39.97 8.49 -18.21
CA SER A 14 38.75 9.09 -17.63
C SER A 14 37.74 9.48 -18.71
N LEU A 15 38.21 10.09 -19.80
CA LEU A 15 37.37 10.54 -20.92
C LEU A 15 36.84 9.39 -21.80
N THR A 16 37.48 8.22 -21.77
CA THR A 16 37.07 7.05 -22.58
C THR A 16 36.19 6.06 -21.81
N ARG A 17 36.12 6.17 -20.48
CA ARG A 17 35.30 5.28 -19.65
C ARG A 17 33.84 5.70 -19.73
N LYS A 18 33.00 4.84 -20.33
CA LYS A 18 31.54 5.04 -20.31
C LYS A 18 31.01 4.92 -18.88
N PRO A 19 30.07 5.78 -18.46
CA PRO A 19 29.41 5.63 -17.17
C PRO A 19 28.65 4.30 -17.10
N THR A 20 28.64 3.71 -15.91
CA THR A 20 27.79 2.55 -15.60
C THR A 20 26.32 2.98 -15.55
N ASP A 21 25.39 2.04 -15.70
CA ASP A 21 23.96 2.33 -15.62
C ASP A 21 23.58 2.97 -14.28
N ASN A 22 24.19 2.54 -13.18
CA ASN A 22 23.95 3.12 -11.87
C ASN A 22 24.46 4.56 -11.77
N GLN A 23 25.56 4.90 -12.47
CA GLN A 23 26.03 6.29 -12.57
C GLN A 23 25.04 7.15 -13.38
N CYS A 24 24.52 6.63 -14.49
CA CYS A 24 23.49 7.32 -15.28
C CYS A 24 22.19 7.49 -14.47
N ALA A 25 21.73 6.45 -13.78
CA ALA A 25 20.52 6.48 -12.96
C ALA A 25 20.63 7.47 -11.79
N ARG A 26 21.82 7.59 -11.19
CA ARG A 26 22.10 8.63 -10.20
C ARG A 26 21.96 10.02 -10.80
N GLN A 27 22.54 10.27 -11.98
CA GLN A 27 22.44 11.58 -12.66
C GLN A 27 21.00 11.96 -13.02
N LEU A 28 20.14 10.98 -13.31
CA LEU A 28 18.72 11.21 -13.62
C LEU A 28 17.84 11.33 -12.36
N SER A 29 18.38 11.09 -11.17
CA SER A 29 17.62 11.25 -9.93
C SER A 29 17.44 12.73 -9.61
N MET A 30 16.22 13.17 -9.32
CA MET A 30 15.95 14.55 -8.86
C MET A 30 16.74 14.94 -7.60
N TRP A 31 17.16 13.92 -6.84
CA TRP A 31 17.97 14.08 -5.64
C TRP A 31 19.43 14.41 -5.96
N CYS A 32 19.92 14.05 -7.15
CA CYS A 32 21.29 14.31 -7.56
C CYS A 32 21.49 15.79 -7.89
N LYS A 33 21.71 16.62 -6.88
CA LYS A 33 22.25 17.97 -7.09
C LYS A 33 23.68 17.86 -7.62
N SER A 34 23.86 18.30 -8.87
CA SER A 34 25.16 18.56 -9.45
C SER A 34 25.93 19.51 -8.52
N LEU A 35 27.22 19.23 -8.32
CA LEU A 35 28.20 20.07 -7.62
C LEU A 35 28.34 21.49 -8.21
N GLY A 36 27.60 21.84 -9.28
CA GLY A 36 27.70 23.10 -10.00
C GLY A 36 26.87 24.27 -9.43
N ASP A 37 25.96 24.04 -8.49
CA ASP A 37 24.95 25.04 -8.11
C ASP A 37 25.14 25.71 -6.72
N LEU A 38 26.33 25.67 -6.09
CA LEU A 38 26.53 26.39 -4.83
C LEU A 38 27.92 27.02 -4.65
N GLU A 39 27.91 28.35 -4.51
CA GLU A 39 28.83 29.20 -3.72
C GLU A 39 29.04 28.72 -2.25
N ALA A 40 28.37 27.64 -1.80
CA ALA A 40 28.42 27.15 -0.41
C ALA A 40 29.55 26.14 -0.11
N PHE A 41 30.68 26.24 -0.81
CA PHE A 41 31.76 25.26 -0.72
C PHE A 41 32.69 25.38 0.49
N LYS A 42 32.39 26.21 1.50
CA LYS A 42 33.31 26.34 2.65
C LYS A 42 33.16 25.25 3.72
N HIS A 43 32.03 24.54 3.84
CA HIS A 43 31.86 23.56 4.93
C HIS A 43 30.98 22.33 4.62
N ALA A 44 30.46 22.16 3.40
CA ALA A 44 29.59 21.03 3.08
C ALA A 44 30.40 19.76 2.82
N ARG A 45 30.46 18.88 3.83
CA ARG A 45 30.73 17.45 3.64
C ARG A 45 29.82 16.97 2.49
N LEU A 46 30.39 16.32 1.48
CA LEU A 46 29.72 15.80 0.28
C LEU A 46 28.61 14.80 0.62
N THR A 47 27.46 15.29 1.12
CA THR A 47 26.29 14.47 1.33
C THR A 47 25.46 14.56 0.06
N PHE A 48 25.78 13.71 -0.92
CA PHE A 48 24.94 13.53 -2.11
C PHE A 48 23.53 13.21 -1.64
N LEU A 49 22.61 14.16 -1.82
CA LEU A 49 21.17 13.94 -1.73
C LEU A 49 20.87 12.76 -2.67
N SER A 50 20.45 11.63 -2.14
CA SER A 50 20.09 10.45 -2.92
C SER A 50 18.64 10.13 -2.63
N ALA A 51 17.89 9.71 -3.65
CA ALA A 51 16.55 9.18 -3.41
C ALA A 51 16.65 8.02 -2.42
N PRO A 52 15.67 7.81 -1.52
CA PRO A 52 15.78 6.83 -0.44
C PRO A 52 16.24 5.45 -0.92
N ALA A 53 15.65 4.94 -2.01
CA ALA A 53 15.98 3.64 -2.58
C ALA A 53 17.00 3.65 -3.73
N LEU A 54 17.72 4.76 -3.96
CA LEU A 54 18.63 4.88 -5.11
C LEU A 54 19.78 3.87 -5.06
N GLU A 55 20.20 3.47 -3.87
CA GLU A 55 21.22 2.45 -3.64
C GLU A 55 20.77 1.03 -4.03
N ALA A 56 19.46 0.76 -4.00
CA ALA A 56 18.87 -0.50 -4.43
C ALA A 56 18.71 -0.60 -5.96
N VAL A 57 18.95 0.50 -6.69
CA VAL A 57 18.83 0.51 -8.15
C VAL A 57 19.98 -0.27 -8.77
N GLU A 58 19.63 -1.40 -9.34
CA GLU A 58 20.45 -2.24 -10.21
C GLU A 58 19.67 -2.50 -11.51
N TYR A 59 20.35 -2.64 -12.64
CA TYR A 59 19.69 -2.92 -13.92
C TYR A 59 19.88 -4.37 -14.36
N VAL A 60 18.80 -4.98 -14.81
CA VAL A 60 18.77 -6.33 -15.40
C VAL A 60 18.14 -6.27 -16.79
N THR A 61 18.53 -7.20 -17.65
CA THR A 61 17.96 -7.35 -19.00
C THR A 61 17.25 -8.69 -19.11
N PHE A 62 16.01 -8.68 -19.57
CA PHE A 62 15.24 -9.90 -19.79
C PHE A 62 14.14 -9.67 -20.83
N ASP A 63 13.69 -10.77 -21.42
CA ASP A 63 12.52 -10.78 -22.31
C ASP A 63 11.26 -10.92 -21.48
N PHE A 64 10.24 -10.13 -21.80
CA PHE A 64 8.94 -10.30 -21.16
C PHE A 64 8.29 -11.63 -21.56
N ASP A 65 7.58 -12.25 -20.63
CA ASP A 65 6.65 -13.36 -20.92
C ASP A 65 5.21 -12.86 -20.79
N ASN A 66 4.80 -12.05 -21.77
CA ASN A 66 3.59 -11.24 -21.71
C ASN A 66 2.62 -11.54 -22.86
N ALA A 67 2.74 -12.71 -23.50
CA ALA A 67 1.77 -13.17 -24.48
C ALA A 67 0.33 -13.13 -23.92
N PHE A 68 -0.67 -12.96 -24.80
CA PHE A 68 -2.08 -12.86 -24.40
C PHE A 68 -2.56 -14.02 -23.52
N ASN A 69 -2.09 -15.24 -23.80
CA ASN A 69 -2.43 -16.45 -23.08
C ASN A 69 -1.34 -16.89 -22.08
N SER A 70 -0.30 -16.06 -21.84
CA SER A 70 0.71 -16.39 -20.83
C SER A 70 0.10 -16.38 -19.43
N THR A 71 0.53 -17.32 -18.60
CA THR A 71 0.09 -17.45 -17.21
C THR A 71 1.04 -16.71 -16.30
N SER A 72 0.52 -16.11 -15.25
CA SER A 72 1.33 -15.49 -14.19
C SER A 72 0.56 -15.58 -12.88
N LYS A 73 1.27 -15.66 -11.74
CA LYS A 73 0.67 -15.62 -10.40
C LYS A 73 -0.14 -14.35 -10.12
N TYR A 74 0.04 -13.30 -10.92
CA TYR A 74 -0.70 -12.03 -10.84
C TYR A 74 -1.93 -11.97 -11.78
N ARG A 75 -2.13 -12.95 -12.66
CA ARG A 75 -3.19 -12.95 -13.69
C ARG A 75 -4.35 -13.86 -13.30
N GLY A 76 -5.55 -13.50 -13.77
CA GLY A 76 -6.74 -14.34 -13.68
C GLY A 76 -7.83 -13.77 -12.76
N PRO A 77 -8.87 -14.59 -12.48
CA PRO A 77 -9.94 -14.22 -11.55
C PRO A 77 -9.43 -14.02 -10.12
N PRO A 78 -10.17 -13.30 -9.27
CA PRO A 78 -9.79 -13.04 -7.88
C PRO A 78 -9.94 -14.30 -7.02
N THR A 79 -8.96 -15.19 -7.07
CA THR A 79 -8.84 -16.33 -6.15
C THR A 79 -8.04 -15.92 -4.91
N PRO A 80 -8.18 -16.61 -3.77
CA PRO A 80 -7.40 -16.29 -2.56
C PRO A 80 -5.89 -16.20 -2.81
N GLU A 81 -5.34 -17.08 -3.65
CA GLU A 81 -3.92 -17.13 -3.99
C GLU A 81 -3.50 -15.91 -4.81
N VAL A 82 -4.33 -15.48 -5.75
CA VAL A 82 -4.07 -14.26 -6.55
C VAL A 82 -4.15 -13.02 -5.66
N GLU A 83 -5.14 -12.95 -4.77
CA GLU A 83 -5.28 -11.83 -3.83
C GLU A 83 -4.11 -11.74 -2.85
N GLU A 84 -3.60 -12.86 -2.34
CA GLU A 84 -2.43 -12.90 -1.45
C GLU A 84 -1.16 -12.40 -2.18
N VAL A 85 -0.96 -12.85 -3.41
CA VAL A 85 0.20 -12.44 -4.21
C VAL A 85 0.14 -10.93 -4.54
N TRP A 86 -1.03 -10.38 -4.85
CA TRP A 86 -1.22 -8.94 -5.05
C TRP A 86 -1.12 -8.14 -3.76
N PHE A 87 -1.59 -8.69 -2.64
CA PHE A 87 -1.44 -8.08 -1.32
C PHE A 87 0.04 -7.93 -0.99
N ASN A 88 0.84 -8.99 -1.09
CA ASN A 88 2.27 -8.93 -0.78
C ASN A 88 3.04 -7.96 -1.69
N LEU A 89 2.62 -7.82 -2.95
CA LEU A 89 3.22 -6.91 -3.92
C LEU A 89 2.94 -5.43 -3.59
N THR A 90 1.73 -5.10 -3.17
CA THR A 90 1.27 -3.70 -3.03
C THR A 90 1.28 -3.20 -1.59
N TYR A 91 1.15 -4.09 -0.62
CA TYR A 91 1.12 -3.77 0.80
C TYR A 91 2.55 -3.57 1.33
N LYS A 92 3.10 -2.39 1.08
CA LYS A 92 4.40 -1.97 1.64
C LYS A 92 4.23 -0.85 2.65
N HIS A 93 5.12 -0.83 3.64
CA HIS A 93 5.18 0.20 4.67
C HIS A 93 5.75 1.52 4.13
N ALA A 94 5.70 2.58 4.93
CA ALA A 94 6.25 3.87 4.60
C ALA A 94 7.70 4.01 5.12
N VAL A 95 8.45 4.92 4.51
CA VAL A 95 9.83 5.26 4.87
C VAL A 95 9.89 6.67 5.45
N GLU A 96 10.94 6.92 6.24
CA GLU A 96 11.28 8.26 6.72
C GLU A 96 12.15 8.96 5.67
N ILE A 97 11.79 10.20 5.35
CA ILE A 97 12.65 11.13 4.61
C ILE A 97 13.26 12.11 5.60
N PRO A 98 14.59 12.13 5.78
CA PRO A 98 15.21 13.06 6.72
C PRO A 98 14.88 14.53 6.37
N GLU A 99 14.79 15.40 7.38
CA GLU A 99 14.41 16.81 7.18
C GLU A 99 15.38 17.55 6.23
N ASP A 100 16.68 17.28 6.33
CA ASP A 100 17.71 17.88 5.47
C ASP A 100 17.61 17.44 3.99
N LYS A 101 16.79 16.43 3.72
CA LYS A 101 16.56 15.85 2.39
C LYS A 101 15.36 16.49 1.69
N ILE A 102 14.37 17.02 2.40
CA ILE A 102 13.09 17.45 1.80
C ILE A 102 13.24 18.53 0.71
N ALA A 103 14.23 19.42 0.85
CA ALA A 103 14.54 20.46 -0.13
C ALA A 103 14.98 19.91 -1.50
N GLY A 104 15.48 18.67 -1.56
CA GLY A 104 15.81 17.98 -2.81
C GLY A 104 14.59 17.67 -3.67
N LEU A 105 13.40 17.62 -3.07
CA LEU A 105 12.12 17.39 -3.76
C LEU A 105 11.40 18.68 -4.17
N ASN A 106 12.07 19.83 -4.06
CA ASN A 106 11.42 21.14 -4.20
C ASN A 106 10.23 21.29 -3.22
N ARG A 107 10.46 20.86 -1.98
CA ARG A 107 9.50 20.89 -0.85
C ARG A 107 10.15 21.49 0.39
N SER A 108 9.33 21.92 1.33
CA SER A 108 9.73 22.57 2.58
C SER A 108 8.69 22.35 3.69
N GLU A 109 9.02 22.78 4.91
CA GLU A 109 8.07 22.82 6.05
C GLU A 109 6.73 23.50 5.75
N LYS A 110 6.72 24.43 4.79
CA LYS A 110 5.52 25.17 4.40
C LYS A 110 4.50 24.31 3.66
N ASP A 111 4.92 23.15 3.14
CA ASP A 111 4.04 22.21 2.44
C ASP A 111 3.18 21.36 3.41
N HIS A 112 3.28 21.58 4.74
CA HIS A 112 2.49 20.89 5.77
C HIS A 112 2.53 19.37 5.68
N LEU A 113 3.73 18.82 5.44
CA LEU A 113 3.95 17.38 5.31
C LEU A 113 3.86 16.68 6.67
N ALA A 114 3.38 15.45 6.69
CA ALA A 114 3.30 14.65 7.90
C ALA A 114 4.71 14.21 8.34
N HIS A 115 5.07 14.51 9.59
CA HIS A 115 6.26 13.95 10.22
C HIS A 115 6.03 12.51 10.63
N VAL A 116 7.12 11.73 10.67
CA VAL A 116 7.11 10.42 11.31
C VAL A 116 6.82 10.60 12.82
N PRO A 117 6.33 9.56 13.51
CA PRO A 117 6.21 9.59 14.97
C PRO A 117 7.52 10.00 15.64
N ALA A 118 7.46 10.78 16.71
CA ALA A 118 8.64 11.33 17.37
C ALA A 118 9.61 10.27 17.94
N ASP A 119 9.13 9.04 18.15
CA ASP A 119 9.92 7.88 18.55
C ASP A 119 10.61 7.16 17.37
N VAL A 120 10.18 7.42 16.13
CA VAL A 120 10.82 6.96 14.89
C VAL A 120 11.92 7.93 14.47
N GLY A 121 11.61 9.23 14.42
CA GLY A 121 12.54 10.25 13.95
C GLY A 121 11.93 11.65 13.88
N THR A 122 12.64 12.57 13.24
CA THR A 122 12.15 13.94 12.98
C THR A 122 11.76 14.15 11.52
N GLY A 123 12.06 13.19 10.64
CA GLY A 123 11.77 13.30 9.22
C GLY A 123 10.29 13.22 8.85
N TYR A 124 10.03 13.07 7.56
CA TYR A 124 8.70 13.02 6.97
C TYR A 124 8.31 11.61 6.56
N VAL A 125 7.03 11.31 6.65
CA VAL A 125 6.45 10.08 6.11
C VAL A 125 6.45 10.17 4.58
N ALA A 126 7.02 9.18 3.91
CA ALA A 126 6.91 9.03 2.46
C ALA A 126 6.61 7.59 2.05
N LEU A 127 5.93 7.46 0.92
CA LEU A 127 5.74 6.21 0.22
C LEU A 127 6.68 6.17 -0.98
N LEU A 128 7.25 5.01 -1.25
CA LEU A 128 7.92 4.77 -2.52
C LEU A 128 6.86 4.69 -3.62
N GLU A 129 6.93 5.63 -4.56
CA GLU A 129 5.94 5.87 -5.62
C GLU A 129 5.59 4.61 -6.43
N VAL A 130 6.55 3.70 -6.66
CA VAL A 130 6.30 2.46 -7.42
C VAL A 130 5.29 1.54 -6.73
N PHE A 131 5.28 1.46 -5.40
CA PHE A 131 4.28 0.67 -4.67
C PHE A 131 2.91 1.34 -4.68
N TYR A 132 2.87 2.67 -4.68
CA TYR A 132 1.62 3.41 -4.88
C TYR A 132 1.02 3.15 -6.27
N GLN A 133 1.86 3.16 -7.32
CA GLN A 133 1.45 2.81 -8.68
C GLN A 133 0.93 1.36 -8.77
N LEU A 134 1.60 0.40 -8.12
CA LEU A 134 1.15 -0.99 -8.07
C LEU A 134 -0.16 -1.15 -7.29
N TYR A 135 -0.35 -0.39 -6.20
CA TYR A 135 -1.63 -0.33 -5.48
C TYR A 135 -2.75 0.19 -6.41
N CYS A 136 -2.51 1.29 -7.13
CA CYS A 136 -3.47 1.82 -8.11
C CYS A 136 -3.84 0.79 -9.19
N LEU A 137 -2.85 0.04 -9.69
CA LEU A 137 -3.08 -1.05 -10.64
C LEU A 137 -3.95 -2.16 -10.04
N ASN A 138 -3.68 -2.56 -8.80
CA ASN A 138 -4.49 -3.56 -8.10
C ASN A 138 -5.92 -3.08 -7.82
N MET A 139 -6.11 -1.80 -7.46
CA MET A 139 -7.44 -1.22 -7.26
C MET A 139 -8.27 -1.28 -8.54
N ILE A 140 -7.69 -0.95 -9.70
CA ILE A 140 -8.34 -1.07 -11.00
C ILE A 140 -8.67 -2.54 -11.31
N ARG A 141 -7.74 -3.47 -11.04
CA ARG A 141 -7.97 -4.92 -11.21
C ARG A 141 -9.17 -5.39 -10.39
N MET A 142 -9.21 -5.10 -9.09
CA MET A 142 -10.30 -5.52 -8.22
C MET A 142 -11.63 -4.86 -8.62
N PHE A 143 -11.61 -3.56 -8.93
CA PHE A 143 -12.80 -2.81 -9.34
C PHE A 143 -13.41 -3.35 -10.64
N THR A 144 -12.60 -3.70 -11.64
CA THR A 144 -13.10 -4.26 -12.90
C THR A 144 -13.74 -5.63 -12.72
N TRP A 145 -13.15 -6.50 -11.88
CA TRP A 145 -13.79 -7.77 -11.50
C TRP A 145 -15.08 -7.57 -10.70
N TRP A 146 -15.13 -6.56 -9.84
CA TRP A 146 -16.30 -6.25 -9.03
C TRP A 146 -17.46 -5.74 -9.91
N GLN A 147 -17.18 -4.82 -10.83
CA GLN A 147 -18.16 -4.33 -11.81
C GLN A 147 -18.67 -5.45 -12.73
N ALA A 148 -17.84 -6.45 -13.04
CA ALA A 148 -18.26 -7.64 -13.78
C ALA A 148 -19.12 -8.62 -12.96
N GLY A 149 -19.36 -8.36 -11.66
CA GLY A 149 -20.08 -9.27 -10.77
C GLY A 149 -19.32 -10.55 -10.45
N LYS A 150 -17.99 -10.51 -10.52
CA LYS A 150 -17.09 -11.68 -10.38
C LYS A 150 -16.06 -11.53 -9.26
N TYR A 151 -16.18 -10.48 -8.45
CA TYR A 151 -15.37 -10.28 -7.26
C TYR A 151 -16.12 -10.72 -6.00
N PRO A 152 -15.47 -11.40 -5.04
CA PRO A 152 -16.12 -11.84 -3.81
C PRO A 152 -16.36 -10.63 -2.88
N GLY A 153 -17.53 -10.00 -3.04
CA GLY A 153 -17.95 -8.85 -2.23
C GLY A 153 -17.35 -7.52 -2.69
N VAL A 154 -17.33 -6.55 -1.79
CA VAL A 154 -16.75 -5.23 -2.05
C VAL A 154 -15.23 -5.33 -1.87
N PRO A 155 -14.44 -4.93 -2.88
CA PRO A 155 -12.98 -4.90 -2.76
C PRO A 155 -12.49 -4.10 -1.56
N SER A 156 -11.43 -4.59 -0.92
CA SER A 156 -10.76 -3.85 0.15
C SER A 156 -10.27 -2.50 -0.38
N GLY A 157 -10.47 -1.43 0.42
CA GLY A 157 -10.18 -0.05 0.01
C GLY A 157 -11.28 0.64 -0.78
N LEU A 158 -12.41 -0.03 -1.03
CA LEU A 158 -13.64 0.56 -1.56
C LEU A 158 -14.75 0.56 -0.50
N TYR A 159 -15.72 1.43 -0.71
CA TYR A 159 -16.86 1.61 0.19
C TYR A 159 -18.06 0.76 -0.28
N GLU A 160 -18.75 0.13 0.66
CA GLU A 160 -19.92 -0.74 0.38
C GLU A 160 -21.21 0.06 0.19
N ALA A 161 -21.32 1.24 0.80
CA ALA A 161 -22.54 2.01 0.81
C ALA A 161 -22.93 2.49 -0.60
N PRO A 162 -24.21 2.36 -1.03
CA PRO A 162 -24.64 2.78 -2.36
C PRO A 162 -24.36 4.25 -2.69
N GLU A 163 -24.38 5.12 -1.68
CA GLU A 163 -24.04 6.54 -1.79
C GLU A 163 -22.56 6.78 -2.13
N ASP A 164 -21.67 5.83 -1.82
CA ASP A 164 -20.23 5.94 -2.06
C ASP A 164 -19.80 5.44 -3.45
N VAL A 165 -20.74 5.05 -4.33
CA VAL A 165 -20.43 4.63 -5.71
C VAL A 165 -19.59 5.69 -6.44
N PHE A 166 -19.93 6.98 -6.27
CA PHE A 166 -19.15 8.08 -6.85
C PHE A 166 -17.76 8.23 -6.22
N ARG A 167 -17.64 7.98 -4.92
CA ARG A 167 -16.35 8.01 -4.21
C ARG A 167 -15.44 6.88 -4.67
N ASN A 168 -15.98 5.68 -4.81
CA ASN A 168 -15.27 4.54 -5.40
C ASN A 168 -14.82 4.87 -6.83
N ARG A 169 -15.69 5.43 -7.66
CA ARG A 169 -15.33 5.82 -9.01
C ARG A 169 -14.21 6.88 -9.03
N MET A 170 -14.32 7.91 -8.19
CA MET A 170 -13.28 8.95 -8.07
C MET A 170 -11.91 8.35 -7.70
N HIS A 171 -11.88 7.39 -6.77
CA HIS A 171 -10.66 6.70 -6.40
C HIS A 171 -10.04 5.95 -7.59
N ILE A 172 -10.86 5.28 -8.41
CA ILE A 172 -10.39 4.58 -9.62
C ILE A 172 -9.93 5.57 -10.70
N ASP A 173 -10.60 6.71 -10.87
CA ASP A 173 -10.15 7.77 -11.79
C ASP A 173 -8.80 8.35 -11.38
N HIS A 174 -8.59 8.55 -10.08
CA HIS A 174 -7.29 8.95 -9.53
C HIS A 174 -6.20 7.90 -9.79
N CYS A 175 -6.52 6.61 -9.64
CA CYS A 175 -5.60 5.52 -9.94
C CYS A 175 -5.20 5.49 -11.43
N LEU A 176 -6.18 5.66 -12.32
CA LEU A 176 -5.95 5.71 -13.78
C LEU A 176 -5.05 6.89 -14.15
N GLU A 177 -5.31 8.07 -13.59
CA GLU A 177 -4.52 9.27 -13.88
C GLU A 177 -3.09 9.18 -13.33
N SER A 178 -2.93 8.65 -12.12
CA SER A 178 -1.62 8.43 -11.51
C SER A 178 -0.76 7.49 -12.37
N LEU A 179 -1.35 6.38 -12.84
CA LEU A 179 -0.68 5.45 -13.74
C LEU A 179 -0.37 6.07 -15.11
N ARG A 180 -1.28 6.86 -15.68
CA ARG A 180 -1.04 7.56 -16.95
C ARG A 180 0.15 8.51 -16.84
N ILE A 181 0.19 9.34 -15.80
CA ILE A 181 1.31 10.27 -15.55
C ILE A 181 2.61 9.50 -15.38
N ALA A 182 2.61 8.42 -14.59
CA ALA A 182 3.78 7.58 -14.36
C ALA A 182 4.31 6.96 -15.67
N LEU A 183 3.44 6.34 -16.47
CA LEU A 183 3.82 5.71 -17.73
C LEU A 183 4.40 6.72 -18.72
N MET A 184 3.84 7.93 -18.79
CA MET A 184 4.36 9.01 -19.63
C MET A 184 5.68 9.59 -19.10
N CYS A 185 5.89 9.60 -17.78
CA CYS A 185 7.14 10.00 -17.17
C CYS A 185 8.28 9.01 -17.49
N TRP A 186 8.00 7.71 -17.42
CA TRP A 186 8.98 6.67 -17.78
C TRP A 186 9.23 6.62 -19.28
N GLY A 187 8.18 6.75 -20.10
CA GLY A 187 8.28 6.91 -21.55
C GLY A 187 9.09 5.81 -22.24
N ASP A 188 8.73 4.54 -22.03
CA ASP A 188 9.46 3.42 -22.62
C ASP A 188 9.39 3.46 -24.17
N VAL A 189 10.56 3.61 -24.79
CA VAL A 189 10.73 3.69 -26.25
C VAL A 189 11.14 2.35 -26.87
N THR A 190 11.11 1.26 -26.10
CA THR A 190 11.38 -0.10 -26.60
C THR A 190 10.27 -0.53 -27.56
N PRO A 191 10.58 -0.89 -28.82
CA PRO A 191 9.57 -1.18 -29.82
C PRO A 191 8.88 -2.52 -29.56
N LEU A 192 7.54 -2.53 -29.60
CA LEU A 192 6.76 -3.75 -29.79
C LEU A 192 6.83 -4.17 -31.26
N LEU A 193 7.23 -5.40 -31.52
CA LEU A 193 7.35 -5.92 -32.88
C LEU A 193 6.02 -6.52 -33.36
N VAL A 194 5.88 -6.62 -34.68
CA VAL A 194 4.72 -7.27 -35.32
C VAL A 194 5.22 -8.50 -36.05
N ARG A 195 4.67 -9.66 -35.70
CA ARG A 195 5.00 -10.96 -36.31
C ARG A 195 3.96 -11.34 -37.35
N LEU A 196 4.41 -12.05 -38.37
CA LEU A 196 3.51 -12.71 -39.31
C LEU A 196 2.91 -13.94 -38.64
N ASP A 197 1.58 -13.97 -38.54
CA ASP A 197 0.81 -15.03 -37.92
C ASP A 197 -0.53 -15.16 -38.64
N ARG A 198 -0.75 -16.30 -39.29
CA ARG A 198 -1.98 -16.57 -40.05
C ARG A 198 -3.25 -16.61 -39.19
N GLN A 199 -3.10 -16.72 -37.87
CA GLN A 199 -4.22 -16.66 -36.92
C GLN A 199 -4.53 -15.22 -36.48
N GLY A 200 -3.68 -14.26 -36.84
CA GLY A 200 -3.92 -12.83 -36.61
C GLY A 200 -5.01 -12.26 -37.51
N TYR A 201 -5.64 -11.17 -37.08
CA TYR A 201 -6.77 -10.52 -37.75
C TYR A 201 -6.52 -10.22 -39.25
N ASP A 202 -5.27 -9.92 -39.63
CA ASP A 202 -4.84 -9.63 -40.99
C ASP A 202 -3.58 -10.41 -41.40
N GLY A 203 -3.36 -11.57 -40.76
CA GLY A 203 -2.11 -12.33 -40.92
C GLY A 203 -0.95 -11.78 -40.09
N ARG A 204 -1.19 -10.83 -39.17
CA ARG A 204 -0.19 -10.28 -38.26
C ARG A 204 -0.65 -10.30 -36.81
N LYS A 205 0.32 -10.37 -35.89
CA LYS A 205 0.09 -10.33 -34.45
C LYS A 205 1.22 -9.57 -33.75
N THR A 206 0.88 -8.71 -32.81
CA THR A 206 1.87 -8.02 -31.97
C THR A 206 2.62 -9.01 -31.10
N ASP A 207 3.94 -8.87 -31.04
CA ASP A 207 4.80 -9.60 -30.12
C ASP A 207 4.96 -8.79 -28.82
N PHE A 208 4.39 -9.33 -27.74
CA PHE A 208 4.46 -8.73 -26.41
C PHE A 208 5.68 -9.20 -25.61
N ASN A 209 6.46 -10.15 -26.15
CA ASN A 209 7.65 -10.67 -25.50
C ASN A 209 8.87 -9.86 -25.94
N THR A 210 8.92 -8.60 -25.50
CA THR A 210 9.97 -7.66 -25.86
C THR A 210 11.15 -7.68 -24.89
N HIS A 211 12.34 -7.45 -25.44
CA HIS A 211 13.59 -7.39 -24.69
C HIS A 211 13.75 -6.03 -24.02
N HIS A 212 13.79 -5.99 -22.69
CA HIS A 212 13.91 -4.75 -21.94
C HIS A 212 15.10 -4.74 -21.01
N LYS A 213 15.54 -3.52 -20.68
CA LYS A 213 16.46 -3.24 -19.59
C LYS A 213 15.69 -2.54 -18.48
N CYS A 214 15.46 -3.24 -17.37
CA CYS A 214 14.63 -2.76 -16.27
C CYS A 214 15.45 -2.65 -14.98
N ARG A 215 14.93 -1.90 -14.00
CA ARG A 215 15.45 -1.98 -12.63
C ARG A 215 15.14 -3.36 -12.06
N ASN A 216 16.07 -3.93 -11.32
CA ASN A 216 15.89 -5.19 -10.62
C ASN A 216 14.82 -5.03 -9.55
N TRP A 217 13.66 -5.65 -9.79
CA TRP A 217 12.50 -5.54 -8.90
C TRP A 217 12.81 -6.08 -7.50
N ASP A 218 13.43 -7.25 -7.41
CA ASP A 218 13.71 -7.92 -6.14
C ASP A 218 14.61 -7.08 -5.24
N LYS A 219 15.55 -6.31 -5.82
CA LYS A 219 16.41 -5.39 -5.07
C LYS A 219 15.62 -4.22 -4.48
N ILE A 220 14.69 -3.63 -5.23
CA ILE A 220 13.86 -2.52 -4.77
C ILE A 220 12.89 -3.01 -3.68
N GLU A 221 12.29 -4.19 -3.88
CA GLU A 221 11.39 -4.81 -2.92
C GLU A 221 12.12 -5.16 -1.62
N SER A 222 13.28 -5.81 -1.70
CA SER A 222 14.08 -6.15 -0.51
C SER A 222 14.49 -4.90 0.27
N TRP A 223 14.92 -3.84 -0.43
CA TRP A 223 15.26 -2.57 0.22
C TRP A 223 14.08 -1.99 0.99
N MET A 224 12.87 -2.06 0.43
CA MET A 224 11.65 -1.57 1.11
C MET A 224 11.32 -2.40 2.35
N ASP A 225 11.46 -3.73 2.27
CA ASP A 225 11.18 -4.64 3.39
C ASP A 225 12.22 -4.50 4.53
N GLU A 226 13.43 -4.05 4.21
CA GLU A 226 14.51 -3.80 5.16
C GLU A 226 14.45 -2.41 5.81
N ASN A 227 14.02 -1.37 5.07
CA ASN A 227 14.19 0.04 5.44
C ASN A 227 12.90 0.81 5.75
N TRP A 228 11.76 0.14 5.83
CA TRP A 228 10.54 0.80 6.30
C TRP A 228 10.65 1.22 7.78
N THR A 229 10.09 2.39 8.10
CA THR A 229 10.14 2.97 9.44
C THR A 229 8.76 3.36 9.98
N VAL A 230 7.76 3.44 9.10
CA VAL A 230 6.39 3.80 9.45
C VAL A 230 5.42 2.76 8.89
N TYR A 231 4.55 2.21 9.74
CA TYR A 231 3.55 1.24 9.29
C TYR A 231 2.60 1.86 8.26
N ASN A 232 2.14 1.02 7.32
CA ASN A 232 1.23 1.47 6.26
C ASN A 232 -0.12 1.87 6.85
N LEU A 233 -0.53 3.12 6.60
CA LEU A 233 -1.78 3.72 7.08
C LEU A 233 -3.04 3.18 6.36
N TYR A 234 -2.89 2.56 5.18
CA TYR A 234 -3.98 1.95 4.41
C TYR A 234 -4.32 0.53 4.84
N ALA A 235 -3.60 0.02 5.85
CA ALA A 235 -3.87 -1.23 6.51
C ALA A 235 -5.15 -1.15 7.34
N HIS A 236 -6.30 -1.30 6.70
CA HIS A 236 -7.34 -2.05 7.38
C HIS A 236 -6.75 -3.44 7.57
N SER A 237 -6.32 -3.78 8.79
CA SER A 237 -6.07 -5.17 9.15
C SER A 237 -7.24 -5.97 8.58
N PRO A 238 -7.04 -7.04 7.78
CA PRO A 238 -8.13 -7.95 7.51
C PRO A 238 -8.63 -8.33 8.90
N ALA A 239 -9.89 -8.03 9.19
CA ALA A 239 -10.50 -8.43 10.43
C ALA A 239 -10.28 -9.94 10.53
N ILE A 240 -9.33 -10.38 11.37
CA ILE A 240 -9.21 -11.77 11.75
C ILE A 240 -10.58 -12.08 12.33
N PRO A 241 -11.37 -12.99 11.75
CA PRO A 241 -12.64 -13.33 12.34
C PRO A 241 -12.27 -13.98 13.67
N PHE A 242 -12.48 -13.25 14.77
CA PHE A 242 -12.29 -13.76 16.11
C PHE A 242 -13.40 -14.79 16.34
N ARG A 243 -13.18 -16.00 15.83
CA ARG A 243 -14.10 -17.12 16.00
C ARG A 243 -14.03 -17.50 17.48
N ASN A 244 -15.13 -17.22 18.17
CA ASN A 244 -15.42 -17.54 19.56
C ASN A 244 -14.62 -18.74 20.08
N THR A 245 -13.50 -18.47 20.75
CA THR A 245 -12.80 -19.44 21.59
C THR A 245 -12.79 -18.91 23.02
N LEU A 246 -13.99 -18.65 23.54
CA LEU A 246 -14.24 -18.45 24.97
C LEU A 246 -15.32 -19.44 25.41
N SER A 247 -15.00 -20.71 25.29
CA SER A 247 -15.50 -21.73 26.21
C SER A 247 -14.25 -22.41 26.75
N ASN A 248 -14.09 -22.42 28.08
CA ASN A 248 -13.03 -23.12 28.85
C ASN A 248 -11.88 -22.31 29.45
N LEU A 249 -12.05 -21.05 29.85
CA LEU A 249 -11.25 -20.51 30.96
C LEU A 249 -12.15 -19.67 31.89
N GLY A 250 -12.65 -20.32 32.92
CA GLY A 250 -13.32 -19.67 34.03
C GLY A 250 -12.33 -18.90 34.92
N TYR A 251 -12.89 -17.92 35.62
CA TYR A 251 -12.35 -17.29 36.83
C TYR A 251 -10.92 -16.72 36.76
N LEU A 252 -10.86 -15.40 36.58
CA LEU A 252 -9.97 -14.41 37.23
C LEU A 252 -10.28 -13.09 36.50
N GLY A 253 -11.16 -12.23 37.02
CA GLY A 253 -10.87 -11.41 38.19
C GLY A 253 -10.30 -10.08 37.71
N HIS A 254 -11.18 -9.08 37.58
CA HIS A 254 -10.94 -7.63 37.51
C HIS A 254 -9.60 -7.14 36.92
N ILE A 255 -9.65 -6.39 35.82
CA ILE A 255 -8.99 -5.08 35.62
C ILE A 255 -9.13 -4.65 34.14
N ILE A 256 -9.38 -3.36 33.93
CA ILE A 256 -9.55 -2.59 32.68
C ILE A 256 -10.99 -2.54 32.12
N LEU A 257 -11.79 -1.73 32.80
CA LEU A 257 -12.69 -0.79 32.15
C LEU A 257 -11.85 0.27 31.42
N ALA A 258 -11.79 0.20 30.09
CA ALA A 258 -11.53 1.32 29.19
C ALA A 258 -12.06 0.85 27.83
N GLY A 259 -13.21 1.32 27.36
CA GLY A 259 -13.44 2.73 27.06
C GLY A 259 -13.47 2.83 25.54
N TRP A 260 -14.62 2.49 24.96
CA TRP A 260 -14.91 2.79 23.57
C TRP A 260 -14.94 4.31 23.44
N ILE A 261 -13.87 4.87 22.89
CA ILE A 261 -13.89 6.16 22.28
C ILE A 261 -13.34 5.96 20.87
N ALA A 262 -14.25 5.92 19.91
CA ALA A 262 -13.93 6.21 18.53
C ALA A 262 -13.50 7.68 18.47
N TYR A 263 -12.19 7.90 18.57
CA TYR A 263 -11.54 9.05 17.97
C TYR A 263 -10.79 8.54 16.76
N ASP A 264 -10.86 9.28 15.66
CA ASP A 264 -9.94 9.20 14.51
C ASP A 264 -8.49 9.37 14.99
N GLY A 265 -7.94 8.30 15.53
CA GLY A 265 -6.61 8.24 16.13
C GLY A 265 -5.87 7.05 15.55
N VAL A 266 -4.82 7.36 14.81
CA VAL A 266 -3.87 6.38 14.25
C VAL A 266 -3.26 5.58 15.40
N ILE A 267 -3.59 4.29 15.50
CA ILE A 267 -3.01 3.38 16.49
C ILE A 267 -1.80 2.69 15.84
N PHE A 268 -0.59 3.07 16.25
CA PHE A 268 0.67 2.46 15.81
C PHE A 268 1.02 1.25 16.69
N TRP A 269 1.37 0.11 16.09
CA TRP A 269 1.94 -1.06 16.77
C TRP A 269 3.35 -1.35 16.25
N LYS A 270 4.22 -1.89 17.11
CA LYS A 270 5.67 -2.04 16.96
C LYS A 270 6.11 -3.30 16.16
N ARG A 271 7.30 -3.24 15.53
CA ARG A 271 8.03 -4.42 15.01
C ARG A 271 8.43 -5.36 16.15
N GLN A 272 7.78 -6.52 16.28
CA GLN A 272 8.31 -7.63 17.08
C GLN A 272 9.25 -8.48 16.23
N THR A 273 10.51 -8.53 16.64
CA THR A 273 11.53 -9.42 16.09
C THR A 273 11.23 -10.85 16.55
N ASN A 274 10.45 -11.60 15.77
CA ASN A 274 10.36 -13.07 15.66
C ASN A 274 8.91 -13.50 15.37
N PHE A 275 8.62 -13.89 14.13
CA PHE A 275 7.39 -14.61 13.81
C PHE A 275 7.73 -15.88 13.04
N ASN A 276 7.64 -17.02 13.73
CA ASN A 276 7.60 -18.34 13.09
C ASN A 276 6.13 -18.69 12.86
N GLN A 277 5.67 -18.63 11.61
CA GLN A 277 4.30 -19.00 11.25
C GLN A 277 4.29 -20.41 10.64
N LYS A 278 3.71 -21.38 11.36
CA LYS A 278 3.31 -22.67 10.79
C LYS A 278 1.91 -22.51 10.20
N TYR A 279 1.76 -22.76 8.91
CA TYR A 279 0.47 -22.86 8.24
C TYR A 279 -0.05 -24.29 8.35
N ALA A 280 -1.32 -24.44 8.74
CA ALA A 280 -2.05 -25.70 8.61
C ALA A 280 -2.73 -25.72 7.23
N THR A 281 -2.38 -26.72 6.42
CA THR A 281 -3.00 -27.02 5.14
C THR A 281 -4.41 -27.60 5.35
N ILE A 282 -5.38 -27.15 4.56
CA ILE A 282 -6.64 -27.86 4.37
C ILE A 282 -6.67 -28.34 2.92
N GLN A 283 -6.65 -29.66 2.75
CA GLN A 283 -6.93 -30.37 1.51
C GLN A 283 -8.45 -30.37 1.29
N ASP A 284 -8.90 -29.98 0.10
CA ASP A 284 -9.67 -30.83 -0.80
C ASP A 284 -10.14 -30.02 -2.02
N ILE A 285 -9.51 -30.33 -3.14
CA ILE A 285 -9.98 -30.05 -4.49
C ILE A 285 -10.89 -31.22 -4.82
N ASP A 286 -12.15 -30.96 -5.22
CA ASP A 286 -12.82 -31.74 -6.27
C ASP A 286 -14.15 -31.11 -6.72
N ASN A 287 -14.35 -31.14 -8.04
CA ASN A 287 -15.59 -30.94 -8.81
C ASN A 287 -16.11 -29.50 -9.06
N VAL A 288 -15.65 -28.92 -10.17
CA VAL A 288 -16.50 -28.03 -10.99
C VAL A 288 -16.72 -28.68 -12.36
N GLY A 289 -17.75 -29.51 -12.43
CA GLY A 289 -18.36 -29.97 -13.67
C GLY A 289 -19.41 -28.98 -14.16
N SER A 290 -19.39 -28.75 -15.47
CA SER A 290 -20.35 -28.07 -16.34
C SER A 290 -21.82 -28.03 -15.88
N TYR A 291 -22.52 -26.90 -16.02
CA TYR A 291 -23.87 -26.85 -16.61
C TYR A 291 -24.27 -25.42 -17.03
N SER A 292 -24.79 -25.31 -18.24
CA SER A 292 -25.48 -24.18 -18.86
C SER A 292 -26.95 -24.12 -18.45
N SER A 293 -27.52 -22.93 -18.24
CA SER A 293 -28.79 -22.43 -18.84
C SER A 293 -29.56 -21.43 -17.96
N VAL A 294 -29.79 -20.24 -18.51
CA VAL A 294 -31.02 -19.40 -18.55
C VAL A 294 -32.09 -19.57 -17.44
N ASN A 295 -32.42 -18.45 -16.74
CA ASN A 295 -33.76 -17.88 -16.42
C ASN A 295 -33.68 -16.88 -15.22
N PRO A 296 -34.74 -16.12 -14.84
CA PRO A 296 -35.22 -14.82 -15.36
C PRO A 296 -35.27 -13.74 -14.21
N PRO A 297 -35.93 -12.55 -14.31
CA PRO A 297 -35.72 -11.48 -13.32
C PRO A 297 -36.46 -11.74 -12.01
N LEU A 298 -35.77 -11.58 -10.88
CA LEU A 298 -36.34 -11.80 -9.54
C LEU A 298 -37.08 -10.55 -9.04
N LYS A 299 -38.35 -10.78 -8.67
CA LYS A 299 -39.26 -9.87 -7.94
C LYS A 299 -38.69 -9.49 -6.57
N GLN A 300 -38.82 -8.22 -6.19
CA GLN A 300 -38.61 -7.77 -4.81
C GLN A 300 -39.72 -8.27 -3.87
N PRO A 301 -39.41 -8.72 -2.63
CA PRO A 301 -40.39 -8.85 -1.58
C PRO A 301 -40.47 -7.56 -0.74
N SER A 302 -41.68 -7.03 -0.61
CA SER A 302 -42.06 -6.02 0.37
C SER A 302 -42.04 -6.62 1.79
N HIS A 303 -41.33 -6.01 2.73
CA HIS A 303 -41.58 -6.24 4.16
C HIS A 303 -41.51 -4.97 5.00
N HIS A 304 -42.60 -4.77 5.72
CA HIS A 304 -42.96 -3.70 6.61
C HIS A 304 -42.58 -4.07 8.06
N TRP A 305 -41.95 -3.12 8.76
CA TRP A 305 -41.88 -2.88 10.22
C TRP A 305 -41.08 -3.81 11.17
N GLY A 306 -40.19 -3.16 11.93
CA GLY A 306 -39.51 -3.69 13.13
C GLY A 306 -39.04 -2.58 14.10
N TYR A 307 -39.82 -1.51 14.29
CA TYR A 307 -39.50 -0.39 15.20
C TYR A 307 -39.58 -0.71 16.71
N GLY A 308 -39.92 -1.94 17.10
CA GLY A 308 -40.19 -2.31 18.49
C GLY A 308 -38.96 -2.62 19.37
N ARG A 309 -37.77 -2.85 18.81
CA ARG A 309 -36.57 -3.24 19.60
C ARG A 309 -35.66 -2.09 20.02
N ILE A 310 -35.75 -0.94 19.37
CA ILE A 310 -34.87 0.22 19.65
C ILE A 310 -35.38 1.02 20.87
N MET A 311 -36.69 1.09 21.08
CA MET A 311 -37.29 1.86 22.18
C MET A 311 -37.12 1.19 23.57
N LEU A 312 -37.03 -0.14 23.65
CA LEU A 312 -36.85 -0.85 24.91
C LEU A 312 -35.42 -0.72 25.48
N GLY A 313 -34.41 -0.61 24.61
CA GLY A 313 -33.01 -0.43 25.03
C GLY A 313 -32.73 0.95 25.63
N PHE A 314 -33.23 2.01 24.97
CA PHE A 314 -33.03 3.39 25.45
C PHE A 314 -33.73 3.67 26.78
N ALA A 315 -34.95 3.14 26.97
CA ALA A 315 -35.68 3.31 28.23
C ALA A 315 -34.98 2.63 29.42
N TRP A 316 -34.36 1.46 29.20
CA TRP A 316 -33.61 0.75 30.23
C TRP A 316 -32.32 1.48 30.63
N GLN A 317 -31.61 2.05 29.65
CA GLN A 317 -30.39 2.82 29.89
C GLN A 317 -30.65 4.08 30.73
N VAL A 318 -31.75 4.78 30.44
CA VAL A 318 -32.13 6.00 31.17
C VAL A 318 -32.53 5.67 32.61
N MET A 319 -33.34 4.63 32.83
CA MET A 319 -33.73 4.21 34.20
C MET A 319 -32.54 3.77 35.04
N LEU A 320 -31.58 3.04 34.46
CA LEU A 320 -30.38 2.58 35.17
C LEU A 320 -29.48 3.76 35.58
N CYS A 321 -29.30 4.74 34.68
CA CYS A 321 -28.53 5.95 34.98
C CYS A 321 -29.20 6.79 36.09
N THR A 322 -30.53 6.93 36.07
CA THR A 322 -31.25 7.67 37.13
C THR A 322 -31.15 6.96 38.48
N ALA A 323 -31.25 5.62 38.51
CA ALA A 323 -31.12 4.84 39.74
C ALA A 323 -29.71 4.94 40.35
N ILE A 324 -28.66 4.89 39.52
CA ILE A 324 -27.27 5.05 39.98
C ILE A 324 -27.03 6.47 40.51
N PHE A 325 -27.58 7.50 39.86
CA PHE A 325 -27.43 8.89 40.30
C PHE A 325 -28.14 9.16 41.64
N LEU A 326 -29.34 8.60 41.83
CA LEU A 326 -30.08 8.69 43.09
C LEU A 326 -29.40 7.89 44.22
N ALA A 327 -28.84 6.71 43.92
CA ALA A 327 -28.09 5.94 44.90
C ALA A 327 -26.80 6.66 45.34
N GLY A 328 -26.07 7.29 44.41
CA GLY A 328 -24.87 8.07 44.72
C GLY A 328 -25.15 9.33 45.56
N SER A 329 -26.29 9.99 45.35
CA SER A 329 -26.68 11.18 46.13
C SER A 329 -27.12 10.84 47.55
N VAL A 330 -27.72 9.66 47.79
CA VAL A 330 -28.04 9.18 49.15
C VAL A 330 -26.78 8.79 49.93
N ILE A 331 -25.78 8.19 49.28
CA ILE A 331 -24.50 7.83 49.92
C ILE A 331 -23.71 9.08 50.29
N THR A 332 -23.73 10.12 49.45
CA THR A 332 -23.01 11.38 49.72
C THR A 332 -23.66 12.19 50.87
N ALA A 333 -24.98 12.10 51.04
CA ALA A 333 -25.69 12.73 52.16
C ALA A 333 -25.51 11.99 53.50
N ALA A 334 -25.09 10.71 53.48
CA ALA A 334 -24.90 9.88 54.67
C ALA A 334 -23.47 9.93 55.26
N ILE A 335 -22.50 10.54 54.55
CA ILE A 335 -21.06 10.53 54.92
C ILE A 335 -20.56 11.91 55.38
N LEU A 336 -21.34 12.98 55.25
CA LEU A 336 -20.96 14.31 55.75
C LEU A 336 -21.24 14.44 57.26
N PRO A 337 -20.24 14.75 58.11
CA PRO A 337 -20.47 15.03 59.52
C PRO A 337 -21.23 16.36 59.69
N ARG A 338 -22.27 16.36 60.52
CA ARG A 338 -22.96 17.59 60.98
C ARG A 338 -21.94 18.49 61.66
N GLN A 339 -21.66 19.65 61.07
CA GLN A 339 -21.04 20.75 61.81
C GLN A 339 -22.11 21.41 62.69
N HIS A 340 -21.83 21.46 63.99
CA HIS A 340 -22.52 22.32 64.96
C HIS A 340 -21.72 23.60 65.15
#